data_AF-A0A919GVK3-F1
#
_entry.id   AF-A0A919GVK3-F1
#
_cell.length_a   1.000
_cell.length_b   1.000
_cell.length_c   1.000
_cell.angle_alpha   90.00
_cell.angle_beta   90.00
_cell.angle_gamma   90.00
#
_symmetry.space_group_name_H-M   'P 1'
#
loop_
_entity.id
_entity.type
_entity.pdbx_description
1 polymer ?
#
loop_
_entity_poly.entity_id
_entity_poly.type
_entity_poly.pdbx_seq_one_letter_code
_entity_poly.pdbx_strand_id
1 'polypeptide(L)' 'MQPEHAAIMRMCQSPLSVAEVSAYLALPVSVVTVLIGDLLAADHVLSRAPVALAQLPDLALIEAVIDGLRKL' A
#
# COMPACT_ATOMS: atom_id res chain seq x y z
N MET A 1 24.35 -1.70 -7.13
CA MET A 1 22.93 -1.28 -7.02
C MET A 1 22.69 -0.08 -7.91
N GLN A 2 21.60 -0.07 -8.69
CA GLN A 2 21.23 1.06 -9.55
C GLN A 2 20.70 2.24 -8.72
N PRO A 3 20.83 3.49 -9.21
CA PRO A 3 20.40 4.67 -8.45
C PRO A 3 18.89 4.68 -8.15
N GLU A 4 18.07 4.14 -9.04
CA GLU A 4 16.62 4.01 -8.87
C GLU A 4 16.30 3.03 -7.73
N HIS A 5 16.99 1.88 -7.71
CA HIS A 5 16.86 0.90 -6.62
C HIS A 5 17.24 1.50 -5.25
N ALA A 6 18.33 2.28 -5.19
CA ALA A 6 18.72 2.98 -3.97
C ALA A 6 17.72 4.08 -3.57
N ALA A 7 17.08 4.74 -4.54
CA ALA A 7 16.03 5.72 -4.26
C ALA A 7 14.78 5.05 -3.68
N ILE A 8 14.31 3.94 -4.27
CA ILE A 8 13.17 3.16 -3.77
C ILE A 8 13.41 2.72 -2.33
N MET A 9 14.58 2.15 -2.01
CA MET A 9 14.89 1.73 -0.63
C MET A 9 14.88 2.89 0.38
N ARG A 10 15.38 4.07 -0.01
CA ARG A 10 15.35 5.26 0.87
C ARG A 10 13.93 5.75 1.12
N MET A 11 13.03 5.59 0.14
CA MET A 11 11.63 6.02 0.24
C MET A 11 10.77 5.05 1.04
N CYS A 12 11.00 3.74 0.90
CA CYS A 12 10.23 2.69 1.57
C CYS A 12 10.61 2.47 3.05
N GLN A 13 11.07 3.51 3.75
CA GLN A 13 11.24 3.48 5.22
C GLN A 13 9.88 3.39 5.93
N SER A 14 8.82 3.91 5.28
CA SER A 14 7.43 3.64 5.59
C SER A 14 6.76 2.94 4.40
N PRO A 15 5.70 2.13 4.61
CA PRO A 15 4.99 1.50 3.49
C PRO A 15 4.47 2.55 2.50
N LEU A 16 4.82 2.39 1.23
CA LEU A 16 4.33 3.18 0.11
C LEU A 16 3.70 2.27 -0.94
N SER A 17 2.65 2.76 -1.58
CA SER A 17 2.09 2.11 -2.77
C SER A 17 3.03 2.27 -3.97
N VAL A 18 2.93 1.35 -4.93
CA VAL A 18 3.69 1.42 -6.19
C VAL A 18 3.39 2.73 -6.95
N ALA A 19 2.15 3.22 -6.87
CA ALA A 19 1.74 4.48 -7.48
C ALA A 19 2.42 5.69 -6.85
N GLU A 20 2.55 5.73 -5.51
CA GLU A 20 3.29 6.79 -4.82
C GLU A 20 4.77 6.78 -5.19
N VAL A 21 5.40 5.60 -5.22
CA VAL A 21 6.80 5.48 -5.64
C VAL A 21 7.01 5.97 -7.07
N SER A 22 6.11 5.61 -7.99
CA SER A 22 6.09 6.10 -9.37
C SER A 22 5.98 7.62 -9.46
N ALA A 23 5.08 8.23 -8.67
CA ALA A 23 4.92 9.68 -8.63
C ALA A 23 6.19 10.39 -8.14
N TYR A 24 6.80 9.92 -7.05
CA TYR A 24 8.02 10.52 -6.50
C TYR A 24 9.24 10.37 -7.41
N LEU A 25 9.36 9.26 -8.13
CA LEU A 25 10.46 9.03 -9.08
C LEU A 25 10.21 9.68 -10.45
N ALA A 26 8.99 10.17 -10.71
CA ALA A 26 8.55 10.64 -12.02
C ALA A 26 8.77 9.60 -13.14
N LEU A 27 8.58 8.31 -12.82
CA LEU A 27 8.71 7.19 -13.76
C LEU A 27 7.35 6.51 -13.96
N PRO A 28 7.08 5.91 -15.14
CA PRO A 28 5.84 5.16 -15.36
C PRO A 28 5.67 4.02 -14.34
N VAL A 29 4.43 3.79 -13.90
CA VAL A 29 4.09 2.72 -12.95
C VAL A 29 4.62 1.36 -13.42
N SER A 30 4.55 1.06 -14.72
CA SER A 30 5.06 -0.19 -15.28
C SER A 30 6.57 -0.38 -15.05
N VAL A 31 7.36 0.68 -15.18
CA VAL A 31 8.81 0.64 -14.94
C VAL A 31 9.09 0.42 -13.45
N VAL A 32 8.40 1.15 -12.58
CA VAL A 32 8.57 1.02 -11.12
C VAL A 32 8.16 -0.36 -10.62
N THR A 33 7.10 -0.96 -11.18
CA THR A 33 6.70 -2.34 -10.85
C THR A 33 7.82 -3.34 -11.15
N VAL A 34 8.54 -3.18 -12.26
CA VAL A 34 9.68 -4.06 -12.60
C VAL A 34 10.82 -3.88 -11.60
N LEU A 35 11.23 -2.63 -11.33
CA LEU A 35 12.30 -2.34 -10.37
C LEU A 35 11.98 -2.84 -8.95
N ILE A 36 10.73 -2.68 -8.50
CA ILE A 36 10.28 -3.24 -7.21
C ILE A 36 10.28 -4.77 -7.25
N GLY A 37 9.90 -5.37 -8.39
CA GLY A 37 9.98 -6.82 -8.61
C GLY A 37 11.40 -7.35 -8.44
N ASP A 38 12.40 -6.66 -8.99
CA ASP A 38 13.81 -7.03 -8.85
C ASP A 38 14.26 -6.93 -7.38
N LEU A 39 13.84 -5.89 -6.65
CA LEU A 39 14.14 -5.74 -5.22
C LEU A 39 13.45 -6.80 -4.36
N LEU A 40 12.22 -7.19 -4.70
CA LEU A 40 11.49 -8.26 -4.03
C LEU A 40 12.18 -9.61 -4.24
N ALA A 41 12.60 -9.90 -5.48
CA ALA A 41 13.32 -11.13 -5.81
C ALA A 41 14.69 -11.23 -5.11
N ALA A 42 15.28 -10.09 -4.76
CA ALA A 42 16.53 -9.99 -4.01
C ALA A 42 16.32 -9.82 -2.48
N ASP A 43 15.09 -9.94 -1.97
CA ASP A 43 14.72 -9.78 -0.55
C ASP A 43 15.14 -8.42 0.07
N HIS A 44 15.32 -7.37 -0.74
CA HIS A 44 15.70 -6.05 -0.25
C HIS A 44 14.51 -5.20 0.20
N VAL A 45 13.30 -5.54 -0.25
CA VAL A 45 12.05 -4.91 0.16
C VAL A 45 11.00 -5.98 0.42
N LEU A 46 9.99 -5.63 1.21
CA LEU A 46 8.84 -6.49 1.45
C LEU A 46 7.59 -5.85 0.87
N SER A 47 6.71 -6.67 0.30
CA SER A 47 5.38 -6.23 -0.09
C SER A 47 4.37 -6.66 0.97
N ARG A 48 3.37 -5.80 1.20
CA ARG A 48 2.23 -6.12 2.05
C ARG A 48 1.13 -6.70 1.16
N ALA A 49 0.52 -7.80 1.60
CA ALA A 49 -0.68 -8.33 0.96
C ALA A 49 -1.78 -7.24 0.94
N PRO A 50 -2.54 -7.10 -0.16
CA PRO A 50 -3.70 -6.23 -0.19
C PRO A 50 -4.61 -6.53 1.00
N VAL A 51 -5.12 -5.48 1.65
CA VAL A 51 -6.16 -5.66 2.68
C VAL A 51 -7.39 -6.23 1.96
N ALA A 52 -7.88 -7.37 2.43
CA ALA A 52 -9.11 -7.94 1.91
C ALA A 52 -10.21 -6.87 1.97
N LEU A 53 -11.00 -6.76 0.90
CA LEU A 53 -12.15 -5.87 0.90
C LEU A 53 -13.01 -6.24 2.11
N ALA A 54 -13.25 -5.26 2.97
CA ALA A 54 -14.15 -5.45 4.09
C ALA A 54 -15.52 -5.84 3.52
N GLN A 55 -16.10 -6.92 4.05
CA GLN A 55 -17.52 -7.15 3.84
C GLN A 55 -18.26 -5.98 4.48
N LEU A 56 -19.08 -5.31 3.68
CA LEU A 56 -19.89 -4.22 4.20
C LEU A 56 -20.84 -4.82 5.24
N PRO A 57 -20.83 -4.34 6.50
CA PRO A 57 -21.80 -4.79 7.48
C PRO A 57 -23.21 -4.45 6.98
N ASP A 58 -24.20 -5.26 7.36
CA ASP A 58 -25.58 -4.96 6.98
C ASP A 58 -26.04 -3.64 7.63
N LEU A 59 -27.01 -3.00 6.99
CA LEU A 59 -27.50 -1.70 7.43
C LEU A 59 -28.10 -1.76 8.85
N ALA A 60 -28.74 -2.88 9.20
CA ALA A 60 -29.38 -3.06 10.50
C ALA A 60 -28.36 -3.04 11.64
N LEU A 61 -27.18 -3.64 11.43
CA LEU A 61 -26.07 -3.60 12.38
C LEU A 61 -25.51 -2.18 12.50
N ILE A 62 -25.35 -1.46 11.38
CA ILE A 62 -24.90 -0.07 11.40
C ILE A 62 -25.87 0.80 12.20
N GLU A 63 -27.18 0.65 11.98
CA GLU A 63 -28.23 1.37 12.71
C GLU A 63 -28.20 1.04 14.21
N ALA A 64 -28.08 -0.25 14.56
CA ALA A 64 -28.00 -0.68 15.95
C ALA A 64 -26.78 -0.10 16.68
N VAL A 65 -25.63 -0.01 16.01
CA VAL A 65 -24.41 0.61 16.56
C VAL A 65 -24.60 2.12 16.75
N ILE A 66 -25.15 2.82 15.76
CA ILE A 66 -25.43 4.26 15.86
C ILE A 66 -26.36 4.55 17.04
N ASP A 67 -27.43 3.77 17.19
CA ASP A 67 -28.38 3.92 18.29
C ASP A 67 -27.74 3.60 19.64
N GLY A 68 -26.84 2.61 19.71
CA GLY A 68 -26.07 2.30 20.91
C GLY A 68 -25.13 3.44 21.30
N LEU A 69 -24.36 3.99 20.36
CA LEU A 69 -23.42 5.09 20.60
C LEU A 69 -24.10 6.39 21.03
N ARG A 70 -25.34 6.64 20.58
CA ARG A 70 -26.13 7.83 20.96
C ARG A 70 -26.73 7.76 22.36
N LYS A 71 -26.77 6.58 22.98
CA LYS A 71 -27.35 6.35 24.32
C LYS A 71 -26.29 6.39 25.45
N LEU A 72 -25.04 6.72 25.10
CA LEU A 72 -23.93 6.97 26.01
C LEU A 72 -23.76 8.47 26.23
#